data_AF-A0A455U2T3-F1
#
_entry.id   AF-A0A455U2T3-F1
#
_cell.length_a   1.000
_cell.length_b   1.000
_cell.length_c   1.000
_cell.angle_alpha   90.00
_cell.angle_beta   90.00
_cell.angle_gamma   90.00
#
_symmetry.space_group_name_H-M   'P 1'
#
loop_
_entity.id
_entity.type
_entity.pdbx_description
1 polymer ?
#
loop_
_entity_poly.entity_id
_entity_poly.type
_entity_poly.pdbx_seq_one_letter_code
_entity_poly.pdbx_strand_id
1 'polypeptide(L)'
;MLEMLSPRHDEFNLDLLEFRDAMEGISAYYAALRSTPADKAILIQRFEELDGGFAGADPIQEAKLDAAFHLAIAEAAHNVLLLHTIRGIFHLLEKVLSITWPICLPRKARAAS
;
A
#
# COMPACT_ATOMS: atom_id res chain seq x y z
N MET A 1 12.84 7.17 23.23
CA MET A 1 12.23 8.28 22.46
C MET A 1 10.93 7.86 21.75
N LEU A 2 10.71 6.56 21.46
CA LEU A 2 9.45 6.05 20.90
C LEU A 2 8.34 5.71 21.94
N GLU A 3 8.58 5.90 23.24
CA GLU A 3 7.62 5.51 24.30
C GLU A 3 6.51 6.54 24.57
N MET A 4 6.52 7.69 23.89
CA MET A 4 5.60 8.80 24.21
C MET A 4 4.22 8.75 23.52
N LEU A 5 3.93 7.68 22.76
CA LEU A 5 2.69 7.53 21.98
C LEU A 5 1.71 6.48 22.57
N SER A 6 1.85 6.17 23.85
CA SER A 6 1.19 5.01 24.49
C SER A 6 -0.32 5.13 24.83
N PRO A 7 -1.09 6.22 24.54
CA PRO A 7 -2.56 6.17 24.65
C PRO A 7 -3.34 6.28 23.33
N ARG A 8 -2.70 6.42 22.15
CA ARG A 8 -3.39 6.78 20.88
C ARG A 8 -2.99 5.90 19.70
N HIS A 9 -2.98 4.58 19.92
CA HIS A 9 -2.64 3.62 18.87
C HIS A 9 -3.52 3.78 17.62
N ASP A 10 -4.81 4.10 17.77
CA ASP A 10 -5.73 4.21 16.64
C ASP A 10 -5.55 5.51 15.82
N GLU A 11 -5.30 6.65 16.47
CA GLU A 11 -5.08 7.94 15.77
C GLU A 11 -3.80 7.87 14.91
N PHE A 12 -2.71 7.33 15.45
CA PHE A 12 -1.47 7.14 14.69
C PHE A 12 -1.65 6.23 13.47
N ASN A 13 -2.49 5.20 13.59
CA ASN A 13 -2.76 4.29 12.47
C ASN A 13 -3.53 4.97 11.35
N LEU A 14 -4.49 5.83 11.71
CA LEU A 14 -5.22 6.64 10.75
C LEU A 14 -4.30 7.65 10.07
N ASP A 15 -3.47 8.37 10.83
CA ASP A 15 -2.48 9.31 10.29
C ASP A 15 -1.51 8.60 9.33
N LEU A 16 -1.09 7.37 9.66
CA LEU A 16 -0.22 6.57 8.80
C LEU A 16 -0.90 6.15 7.50
N LEU A 17 -2.21 5.83 7.52
CA LEU A 17 -2.99 5.53 6.33
C LEU A 17 -3.22 6.78 5.47
N GLU A 18 -3.52 7.93 6.08
CA GLU A 18 -3.65 9.20 5.35
C GLU A 18 -2.34 9.59 4.68
N PHE A 19 -1.21 9.40 5.38
CA PHE A 19 0.10 9.65 4.81
C PHE A 19 0.43 8.68 3.66
N ARG A 20 0.05 7.40 3.81
CA ARG A 20 0.16 6.39 2.73
C ARG A 20 -0.59 6.85 1.48
N ASP A 21 -1.87 7.21 1.61
CA ASP A 21 -2.72 7.64 0.50
C ASP A 21 -2.10 8.81 -0.29
N ALA A 22 -1.64 9.84 0.42
CA ALA A 22 -0.97 10.99 -0.20
C ALA A 22 0.31 10.58 -0.97
N MET A 23 1.15 9.72 -0.38
CA MET A 23 2.40 9.29 -1.01
C MET A 23 2.17 8.37 -2.20
N GLU A 24 1.13 7.54 -2.15
CA GLU A 24 0.73 6.68 -3.27
C GLU A 24 0.23 7.48 -4.46
N GLY A 25 -0.58 8.53 -4.23
CA GLY A 25 -1.01 9.43 -5.29
C GLY A 25 0.16 10.11 -6.01
N ILE A 26 1.15 10.61 -5.26
CA ILE A 26 2.36 11.22 -5.82
C ILE A 26 3.19 10.18 -6.59
N SER A 27 3.32 8.97 -6.04
CA SER A 27 4.07 7.88 -6.69
C SER A 27 3.40 7.46 -8.00
N ALA A 28 2.07 7.30 -8.01
CA ALA A 28 1.31 6.97 -9.21
C ALA A 28 1.43 8.06 -10.29
N TYR A 29 1.36 9.34 -9.90
CA TYR A 29 1.57 10.46 -10.83
C TYR A 29 2.93 10.38 -11.53
N TYR A 30 4.01 10.19 -10.78
CA TYR A 30 5.34 10.10 -11.39
C TYR A 30 5.57 8.81 -12.16
N ALA A 31 5.00 7.68 -11.71
CA ALA A 31 5.05 6.42 -12.44
C ALA A 31 4.37 6.54 -13.81
N ALA A 32 3.22 7.23 -13.88
CA ALA A 32 2.54 7.50 -15.14
C ALA A 32 3.42 8.30 -16.12
N LEU A 33 4.19 9.27 -15.61
CA LEU A 33 5.06 10.11 -16.44
C LEU A 33 6.38 9.45 -16.84
N ARG A 34 6.94 8.58 -16.01
CA ARG A 34 8.33 8.12 -16.13
C ARG A 34 8.49 6.63 -16.43
N SER A 35 7.44 5.83 -16.28
CA SER A 35 7.51 4.38 -16.45
C SER A 35 8.00 3.97 -17.84
N THR A 36 8.95 3.04 -17.84
CA THR A 36 9.44 2.36 -19.03
C THR A 36 8.49 1.23 -19.43
N PRO A 37 8.61 0.67 -20.65
CA PRO A 37 7.87 -0.53 -21.03
C PRO A 37 8.10 -1.72 -20.09
N ALA A 38 9.32 -1.86 -19.54
CA ALA A 38 9.64 -2.89 -18.56
C ALA A 38 8.89 -2.67 -17.23
N ASP A 39 8.87 -1.42 -16.74
CA ASP A 39 8.13 -1.07 -15.51
C ASP A 39 6.64 -1.39 -15.68
N LYS A 40 6.05 -1.07 -16.85
CA LYS A 40 4.64 -1.36 -17.13
C LYS A 40 4.33 -2.85 -17.12
N ALA A 41 5.21 -3.69 -17.66
CA ALA A 41 5.04 -5.14 -17.60
C ALA A 41 5.06 -5.66 -16.16
N ILE A 42 5.98 -5.14 -15.32
CA ILE A 42 6.04 -5.47 -13.89
C ILE A 42 4.77 -5.01 -13.18
N LEU A 43 4.31 -3.79 -13.42
CA LEU A 43 3.09 -3.24 -12.81
C LEU A 43 1.85 -4.08 -13.13
N ILE A 44 1.69 -4.49 -14.40
CA ILE A 44 0.60 -5.37 -14.83
C ILE A 44 0.68 -6.70 -14.08
N GLN A 45 1.86 -7.33 -14.06
CA GLN A 45 2.05 -8.59 -13.34
C GLN A 45 1.70 -8.47 -11.85
N ARG A 46 2.18 -7.42 -11.16
CA ARG A 46 1.89 -7.20 -9.75
C ARG A 46 0.40 -6.94 -9.49
N PHE A 47 -0.26 -6.25 -10.41
CA PHE A 47 -1.71 -6.03 -10.33
C PHE A 47 -2.49 -7.33 -10.47
N GLU A 48 -2.13 -8.18 -11.43
CA GLU A 48 -2.78 -9.50 -11.63
C GLU A 48 -2.59 -10.41 -10.41
N GLU A 49 -1.39 -10.42 -9.81
CA GLU A 49 -1.12 -11.15 -8.58
C GLU A 49 -1.97 -10.63 -7.40
N LEU A 50 -2.13 -9.31 -7.28
CA LEU A 50 -2.97 -8.67 -6.27
C LEU A 50 -4.46 -9.02 -6.47
N ASP A 51 -4.97 -8.87 -7.70
CA ASP A 51 -6.37 -9.17 -8.04
C ASP A 51 -6.73 -10.64 -7.79
N GLY A 52 -5.84 -11.56 -8.19
CA GLY A 52 -5.98 -12.99 -7.92
C GLY A 52 -5.92 -13.36 -6.44
N GLY A 53 -5.25 -12.55 -5.62
CA GLY A 53 -5.14 -12.74 -4.17
C GLY A 53 -6.44 -12.48 -3.40
N PHE A 54 -7.35 -11.64 -3.90
CA PHE A 54 -8.58 -11.27 -3.18
C PHE A 54 -9.67 -12.37 -3.14
N ALA A 55 -9.44 -13.52 -3.77
CA ALA A 55 -10.38 -14.65 -3.81
C ALA A 55 -10.27 -15.57 -2.59
N GLY A 56 -10.45 -15.01 -1.38
CA GLY A 56 -10.51 -15.79 -0.12
C GLY A 56 -9.15 -16.15 0.49
N ALA A 57 -8.13 -15.31 0.26
CA ALA A 57 -6.80 -15.52 0.82
C ALA A 57 -6.67 -15.10 2.29
N ASP A 58 -5.59 -15.58 2.91
CA ASP A 58 -5.09 -15.13 4.21
C ASP A 58 -4.84 -13.60 4.18
N PRO A 59 -5.38 -12.82 5.14
CA PRO A 59 -5.13 -11.38 5.22
C PRO A 59 -3.65 -10.98 5.18
N ILE A 60 -2.76 -11.84 5.69
CA ILE A 60 -1.32 -11.60 5.63
C ILE A 60 -0.81 -11.69 4.19
N GLN A 61 -1.34 -12.62 3.40
CA GLN A 61 -1.00 -12.76 1.99
C GLN A 61 -1.55 -11.59 1.17
N GLU A 62 -2.77 -11.16 1.43
CA GLU A 62 -3.35 -9.99 0.77
C GLU A 62 -2.53 -8.72 1.05
N ALA A 63 -2.12 -8.50 2.32
CA ALA A 63 -1.26 -7.38 2.70
C ALA A 63 0.11 -7.41 2.01
N LYS A 64 0.70 -8.59 1.81
CA LYS A 64 1.97 -8.73 1.07
C LYS A 64 1.83 -8.40 -0.41
N LEU A 65 0.73 -8.83 -1.03
CA LEU A 65 0.44 -8.55 -2.44
C LEU A 65 0.18 -7.05 -2.64
N ASP A 66 -0.56 -6.42 -1.73
CA ASP A 66 -0.80 -4.97 -1.71
C ASP A 66 0.52 -4.20 -1.61
N ALA A 67 1.37 -4.55 -0.64
CA ALA A 67 2.69 -3.92 -0.48
C ALA A 67 3.57 -4.08 -1.73
N ALA A 68 3.58 -5.27 -2.34
CA ALA A 68 4.36 -5.54 -3.54
C ALA A 68 3.92 -4.67 -4.73
N PHE A 69 2.61 -4.49 -4.90
CA PHE A 69 2.07 -3.65 -5.97
C PHE A 69 2.41 -2.17 -5.78
N HIS A 70 2.20 -1.62 -4.59
CA HIS A 70 2.52 -0.22 -4.31
C HIS A 70 4.01 0.09 -4.34
N LEU A 71 4.87 -0.85 -3.95
CA LEU A 71 6.32 -0.72 -4.12
C LEU A 71 6.72 -0.67 -5.60
N ALA A 72 6.12 -1.50 -6.45
CA ALA A 72 6.38 -1.45 -7.88
C ALA A 72 5.98 -0.10 -8.50
N ILE A 73 4.88 0.52 -8.04
CA ILE A 73 4.50 1.88 -8.44
C ILE A 73 5.56 2.90 -8.01
N ALA A 74 6.04 2.82 -6.76
CA ALA A 74 7.06 3.72 -6.25
C ALA A 74 8.42 3.56 -6.95
N GLU A 75 8.77 2.34 -7.37
CA GLU A 75 9.95 2.08 -8.20
C GLU A 75 9.79 2.68 -9.60
N ALA A 76 8.64 2.46 -10.24
CA ALA A 76 8.31 3.01 -11.56
C ALA A 76 8.23 4.55 -11.59
N ALA A 77 8.05 5.20 -10.42
CA ALA A 77 8.12 6.65 -10.28
C ALA A 77 9.55 7.21 -10.48
N HIS A 78 10.58 6.36 -10.52
CA HIS A 78 11.98 6.72 -10.68
C HIS A 78 12.39 7.87 -9.73
N ASN A 79 11.93 7.78 -8.48
CA ASN A 79 12.25 8.70 -7.40
C ASN A 79 12.64 7.89 -6.16
N VAL A 80 13.94 7.82 -5.90
CA VAL A 80 14.53 7.00 -4.82
C VAL A 80 13.98 7.41 -3.45
N LEU A 81 13.69 8.69 -3.22
CA LEU A 81 13.14 9.16 -1.96
C LEU A 81 11.71 8.63 -1.76
N LEU A 82 10.84 8.72 -2.79
CA LEU A 82 9.49 8.15 -2.72
C LEU A 82 9.52 6.65 -2.45
N LEU A 83 10.40 5.93 -3.13
CA LEU A 83 10.59 4.49 -2.89
C LEU A 83 10.96 4.19 -1.43
N HIS A 84 11.90 4.95 -0.86
CA HIS A 84 12.31 4.74 0.54
C HIS A 84 11.18 5.11 1.51
N THR A 85 10.43 6.18 1.23
CA THR A 85 9.28 6.59 2.02
C THR A 85 8.19 5.51 2.03
N ILE A 86 7.79 5.00 0.87
CA ILE A 86 6.79 3.94 0.75
C ILE A 86 7.24 2.65 1.45
N ARG A 87 8.52 2.25 1.31
CA ARG A 87 9.10 1.12 2.06
C ARG A 87 8.99 1.33 3.58
N GLY A 88 9.26 2.53 4.06
CA GLY A 88 9.14 2.90 5.47
C GLY A 88 7.70 2.78 5.97
N ILE A 89 6.72 3.24 5.18
CA ILE A 89 5.29 3.15 5.50
C ILE A 89 4.85 1.69 5.63
N PHE A 90 5.18 0.83 4.66
CA PHE A 90 4.84 -0.59 4.75
C PHE A 90 5.50 -1.29 5.95
N HIS A 91 6.75 -0.95 6.27
CA HIS A 91 7.43 -1.48 7.45
C HIS A 91 6.77 -1.05 8.77
N LEU A 92 6.20 0.17 8.82
CA LEU A 92 5.42 0.62 9.96
C LEU A 92 4.07 -0.10 10.02
N LEU A 93 3.37 -0.22 8.89
CA LEU A 93 2.09 -0.91 8.80
C LEU A 93 2.20 -2.37 9.25
N GLU A 94 3.25 -3.09 8.84
CA GLU A 94 3.52 -4.47 9.28
C GLU A 94 3.55 -4.63 10.81
N LYS A 95 4.05 -3.63 11.52
CA LYS A 95 4.12 -3.64 12.99
C LYS A 95 2.78 -3.36 13.66
N VAL A 96 1.81 -2.83 12.92
CA VAL A 96 0.50 -2.43 13.45
C VAL A 96 -0.65 -3.32 12.92
N LEU A 97 -0.34 -4.42 12.22
CA LEU A 97 -1.29 -5.34 11.56
C LEU A 97 -2.34 -6.04 12.46
N SER A 98 -2.56 -5.60 13.70
CA SER A 98 -3.66 -6.13 14.52
C SER A 98 -5.05 -5.58 14.15
N ILE A 99 -5.18 -4.45 13.41
CA ILE A 99 -6.47 -3.72 13.29
C ILE A 99 -6.81 -3.22 11.87
N THR A 100 -5.87 -3.15 10.92
CA THR A 100 -5.98 -2.17 9.81
C THR A 100 -6.74 -2.64 8.55
N TRP A 101 -6.83 -3.94 8.29
CA TRP A 101 -7.36 -4.46 7.01
C TRP A 101 -8.85 -4.15 6.70
N PRO A 102 -9.78 -4.08 7.67
CA PRO A 102 -11.18 -3.79 7.39
C PRO A 102 -11.43 -2.36 6.84
N ILE A 103 -10.53 -1.42 7.08
CA ILE A 103 -10.73 0.00 6.77
C ILE A 103 -10.44 0.30 5.28
N CYS A 104 -9.53 -0.45 4.65
CA CYS A 104 -9.18 -0.25 3.24
C CYS A 104 -10.18 -0.90 2.25
N LEU A 105 -11.19 -1.65 2.74
CA LEU A 105 -12.24 -2.27 1.92
C LEU A 105 -13.68 -1.89 2.34
N PRO A 106 -14.14 -0.62 2.19
CA PRO A 106 -15.56 -0.36 2.12
C PRO A 106 -16.03 -0.53 0.67
N ARG A 107 -15.83 -1.70 0.05
CA ARG A 107 -16.25 -1.91 -1.36
C ARG A 107 -16.78 -3.29 -1.73
N LYS A 108 -17.26 -4.09 -0.77
CA LYS A 108 -18.16 -5.23 -1.03
C LYS A 108 -19.52 -5.13 -0.34
N ALA A 109 -20.12 -3.93 -0.34
CA ALA A 109 -21.55 -3.72 -0.01
C ALA A 109 -22.36 -3.14 -1.18
N ARG A 110 -21.83 -3.10 -2.41
CA ARG A 110 -22.54 -2.53 -3.58
C ARG A 110 -22.48 -3.39 -4.86
N ALA A 111 -22.06 -4.65 -4.75
CA ALA A 111 -22.09 -5.62 -5.87
C ALA A 111 -22.95 -6.86 -5.55
N ALA A 112 -23.79 -6.77 -4.52
CA ALA A 112 -24.86 -7.71 -4.22
C ALA A 112 -26.17 -6.90 -4.08
N SER A 113 -26.62 -6.33 -5.20
CA SER A 113 -27.94 -5.73 -5.40
C SER A 113 -28.25 -5.74 -6.89
#